data_AF-A0A9P8TW85-F1
#
_entry.id   AF-A0A9P8TW85-F1
#
_cell.length_a   1.000
_cell.length_b   1.000
_cell.length_c   1.000
_cell.angle_alpha   90.00
_cell.angle_beta   90.00
_cell.angle_gamma   90.00
#
_symmetry.space_group_name_H-M   'P 1'
#
loop_
_entity.id
_entity.type
_entity.pdbx_description
1 polymer ?
#
loop_
_entity_poly.entity_id
_entity_poly.type
_entity_poly.pdbx_seq_one_letter_code
_entity_poly.pdbx_strand_id
1 'polypeptide(L)'
;MAKSKGNAGIQNRHLYTRASYLYQAASYLAHCAQQTKNEARPEESRQGEDGASSPIRRNASPSGMARDDGFAHSRQERKAMMSLSRQAVSDMRLVSLKGQIRQSPSIKRTMCKYCDAVLIEGKTCRSVVENLSRGGRKPWADILATLCNTCGHVKREKQKQKQWRQQQPICPCACAGARAPGVTRQQEMWNYAYEYGTFSYAD
;
A
#
# COMPACT_ATOMS: atom_id res chain seq x y z
N MET A 1 -10.17 4.39 -54.69
CA MET A 1 -9.46 3.19 -54.18
C MET A 1 -8.82 3.55 -52.84
N ALA A 2 -9.43 3.20 -51.71
CA ALA A 2 -8.87 3.46 -50.38
C ALA A 2 -7.83 2.39 -50.04
N LYS A 3 -6.57 2.78 -49.85
CA LYS A 3 -5.50 1.88 -49.43
C LYS A 3 -5.76 1.48 -47.97
N SER A 4 -5.94 0.19 -47.73
CA SER A 4 -6.11 -0.37 -46.38
C SER A 4 -4.90 0.03 -45.53
N LYS A 5 -5.19 0.70 -44.41
CA LYS A 5 -4.16 1.11 -43.44
C LYS A 5 -3.68 -0.17 -42.74
N GLY A 6 -2.59 -0.75 -43.25
CA GLY A 6 -1.90 -1.85 -42.60
C GLY A 6 -1.63 -1.49 -41.15
N ASN A 7 -1.77 -2.49 -40.25
CA ASN A 7 -1.68 -2.33 -38.81
C ASN A 7 -0.56 -1.35 -38.45
N ALA A 8 -0.94 -0.18 -37.92
CA ALA A 8 0.02 0.85 -37.53
C ALA A 8 0.87 0.28 -36.39
N GLY A 9 2.04 -0.27 -36.74
CA GLY A 9 3.00 -0.78 -35.78
C GLY A 9 3.37 0.30 -34.77
N ILE A 10 3.60 -0.13 -33.53
CA ILE A 10 4.02 0.76 -32.44
C ILE A 10 5.31 1.46 -32.86
N GLN A 11 5.21 2.77 -33.11
CA GLN A 11 6.35 3.60 -33.44
C GLN A 11 7.33 3.59 -32.25
N ASN A 12 8.63 3.61 -32.51
CA ASN A 12 9.68 3.55 -31.48
C ASN A 12 9.70 2.28 -30.61
N ARG A 13 9.40 1.10 -31.19
CA ARG A 13 9.44 -0.21 -30.49
C ARG A 13 10.70 -0.40 -29.64
N HIS A 14 11.87 -0.04 -30.15
CA HIS A 14 13.15 -0.17 -29.45
C HIS A 14 13.22 0.65 -28.14
N LEU A 15 12.61 1.84 -28.11
CA LEU A 15 12.54 2.66 -26.89
C LEU A 15 11.61 2.05 -25.84
N TYR A 16 10.49 1.47 -26.27
CA TYR A 16 9.60 0.72 -25.37
C TYR A 16 10.32 -0.49 -24.78
N THR A 17 11.04 -1.26 -25.60
CA THR A 17 11.83 -2.40 -25.13
C THR A 17 12.87 -1.96 -24.11
N ARG A 18 13.64 -0.89 -24.41
CA ARG A 18 14.66 -0.35 -23.49
C ARG A 18 14.05 0.13 -22.18
N ALA A 19 12.97 0.90 -22.21
CA ALA A 19 12.29 1.40 -21.01
C ALA A 19 11.76 0.24 -20.14
N SER A 20 11.19 -0.79 -20.78
CA SER A 20 10.68 -1.98 -20.09
C SER A 20 11.80 -2.78 -19.43
N TYR A 21 12.90 -2.99 -20.15
CA TYR A 21 14.07 -3.68 -19.62
C TYR A 21 14.68 -2.94 -18.43
N LEU A 22 14.85 -1.61 -18.53
CA LEU A 22 15.38 -0.79 -17.43
C LEU A 22 14.48 -0.87 -16.18
N TYR A 23 13.16 -0.87 -16.35
CA TYR A 23 12.23 -1.03 -15.23
C TYR A 23 12.33 -2.43 -14.59
N GLN A 24 12.44 -3.48 -15.39
CA GLN A 24 12.63 -4.85 -14.90
C GLN A 24 13.95 -5.00 -14.14
N ALA A 25 15.05 -4.50 -14.70
CA ALA A 25 16.37 -4.50 -14.07
C ALA A 25 16.35 -3.72 -12.75
N ALA A 26 15.75 -2.52 -12.73
CA ALA A 26 15.62 -1.72 -11.52
C ALA A 26 14.84 -2.44 -10.42
N SER A 27 13.74 -3.10 -10.78
CA SER A 27 12.91 -3.87 -9.85
C SER A 27 13.66 -5.08 -9.32
N TYR A 28 14.35 -5.83 -10.19
CA TYR A 28 15.16 -6.98 -9.81
C TYR A 28 16.26 -6.60 -8.81
N LEU A 29 17.06 -5.59 -9.14
CA LEU A 29 18.11 -5.06 -8.25
C LEU A 29 17.52 -4.60 -6.91
N ALA A 30 16.33 -3.99 -6.95
CA ALA A 30 15.64 -3.58 -5.74
C ALA A 30 15.23 -4.77 -4.86
N HIS A 31 14.75 -5.86 -5.47
CA HIS A 31 14.39 -7.08 -4.76
C HIS A 31 15.60 -7.80 -4.17
N CYS A 32 16.67 -7.96 -4.94
CA CYS A 32 17.90 -8.62 -4.47
C CYS A 32 18.51 -7.86 -3.28
N ALA A 33 18.49 -6.52 -3.28
CA ALA A 33 18.98 -5.73 -2.16
C ALA A 33 18.14 -5.92 -0.87
N GLN A 34 16.89 -6.38 -0.99
CA GLN A 34 16.07 -6.69 0.19
C GLN A 34 16.26 -8.14 0.66
N GLN A 35 16.64 -9.06 -0.22
CA GLN A 35 16.94 -10.44 0.15
C GLN A 35 18.17 -10.51 1.06
N THR A 36 19.23 -9.75 0.76
CA THR A 36 20.43 -9.66 1.61
C THR A 36 20.15 -9.14 3.03
N LYS A 37 19.04 -8.44 3.23
CA LYS A 37 18.59 -8.00 4.57
C LYS A 37 17.93 -9.13 5.37
N ASN A 38 17.22 -10.04 4.69
CA ASN A 38 16.49 -11.12 5.35
C ASN A 38 17.41 -12.26 5.78
N GLU A 39 18.43 -12.58 4.99
CA GLU A 39 19.39 -13.66 5.30
C GLU A 39 20.33 -13.32 6.47
N ALA A 40 20.50 -12.03 6.78
CA ALA A 40 21.34 -11.55 7.86
C ALA A 40 20.67 -11.58 9.26
N ARG A 41 19.46 -12.14 9.40
CA ARG A 41 18.80 -12.35 10.71
C ARG A 41 18.50 -13.84 10.94
N PRO A 42 19.48 -14.65 11.40
CA PRO A 42 19.21 -15.95 11.99
C PRO A 42 18.85 -15.80 13.48
N GLU A 43 17.76 -16.46 13.88
CA GLU A 43 17.33 -16.90 15.23
C GLU A 43 17.62 -16.05 16.48
N GLU A 44 16.55 -15.52 17.08
CA GLU A 44 16.48 -15.35 18.54
C GLU A 44 15.06 -15.66 19.03
N SER A 45 14.99 -16.41 20.15
CA SER A 45 13.85 -17.07 20.84
C SER A 45 13.55 -18.50 20.37
N ARG A 46 13.78 -19.56 21.16
CA ARG A 46 13.52 -19.73 22.61
C ARG A 46 14.47 -20.75 23.30
N GLN A 47 14.86 -20.43 24.53
CA GLN A 47 15.57 -21.28 25.50
C GLN A 47 14.63 -22.23 26.26
N GLY A 48 15.19 -23.36 26.71
CA GLY A 48 14.78 -24.10 27.91
C GLY A 48 15.81 -25.21 28.24
N GLU A 49 16.80 -24.93 29.11
CA GLU A 49 17.11 -25.57 30.44
C GLU A 49 17.54 -27.06 30.36
N ASP A 50 18.57 -27.65 30.97
CA ASP A 50 19.57 -27.35 32.02
C ASP A 50 20.71 -28.38 31.93
N GLY A 51 21.92 -28.09 32.44
CA GLY A 51 22.94 -29.13 32.64
C GLY A 51 24.36 -28.62 32.83
N ALA A 52 24.74 -28.38 34.08
CA ALA A 52 26.01 -27.84 34.55
C ALA A 52 27.27 -28.64 34.14
N SER A 53 28.37 -27.92 33.85
CA SER A 53 29.74 -28.12 34.42
C SER A 53 30.75 -27.15 33.79
N SER A 54 31.51 -26.45 34.63
CA SER A 54 32.67 -25.60 34.31
C SER A 54 33.89 -26.14 35.10
N PRO A 55 35.16 -25.72 34.89
CA PRO A 55 35.84 -25.09 33.76
C PRO A 55 37.14 -25.84 33.37
N ILE A 56 37.65 -25.70 32.13
CA ILE A 56 39.10 -25.85 31.89
C ILE A 56 39.59 -24.63 31.10
N ARG A 57 40.30 -23.75 31.81
CA ARG A 57 41.19 -22.76 31.23
C ARG A 57 42.36 -23.49 30.57
N ARG A 58 42.58 -23.26 29.27
CA ARG A 58 43.92 -23.33 28.67
C ARG A 58 44.11 -22.16 27.72
N ASN A 59 45.05 -21.31 28.09
CA ASN A 59 45.60 -20.27 27.23
C ASN A 59 46.25 -20.94 26.01
N ALA A 60 45.78 -20.60 24.83
CA ALA A 60 46.57 -20.67 23.60
C ALA A 60 46.14 -19.47 22.76
N SER A 61 46.95 -18.41 22.81
CA SER A 61 46.93 -17.39 21.77
C SER A 61 47.22 -18.06 20.43
N PRO A 62 46.43 -17.72 19.40
CA PRO A 62 47.07 -17.15 18.22
C PRO A 62 46.55 -15.75 18.01
N SER A 63 47.51 -14.84 17.93
CA SER A 63 47.44 -13.56 17.25
C SER A 63 46.61 -13.68 15.97
N GLY A 64 45.48 -13.02 15.93
CA GLY A 64 44.63 -12.95 14.76
C GLY A 64 43.48 -12.00 15.05
N MET A 65 43.64 -10.72 14.69
CA MET A 65 42.51 -9.81 14.61
C MET A 65 41.59 -10.29 13.48
N ALA A 66 40.71 -11.25 13.78
CA ALA A 66 39.64 -11.64 12.89
C ALA A 66 38.66 -10.48 12.83
N ARG A 67 38.82 -9.66 11.79
CA ARG A 67 37.93 -8.54 11.51
C ARG A 67 36.56 -9.09 11.14
N ASP A 68 35.54 -8.63 11.85
CA ASP A 68 34.12 -8.74 11.52
C ASP A 68 33.78 -7.91 10.24
N ASP A 69 34.48 -8.17 9.12
CA ASP A 69 34.35 -7.39 7.88
C ASP A 69 33.16 -7.85 7.00
N GLY A 70 32.60 -9.04 7.27
CA GLY A 70 31.54 -9.64 6.45
C GLY A 70 30.23 -8.84 6.45
N PHE A 71 29.84 -8.28 7.60
CA PHE A 71 28.58 -7.53 7.71
C PHE A 71 28.66 -6.13 7.09
N ALA A 72 29.86 -5.52 7.12
CA ALA A 72 30.12 -4.23 6.48
C ALA A 72 30.07 -4.35 4.95
N HIS A 73 30.64 -5.43 4.38
CA HIS A 73 30.63 -5.70 2.95
C HIS A 73 29.21 -5.88 2.39
N SER A 74 28.39 -6.72 3.04
CA SER A 74 26.97 -6.92 2.66
C SER A 74 26.16 -5.62 2.72
N ARG A 75 26.46 -4.75 3.70
CA ARG A 75 25.81 -3.44 3.78
C ARG A 75 26.17 -2.51 2.64
N GLN A 76 27.43 -2.51 2.22
CA GLN A 76 27.91 -1.71 1.11
C GLN A 76 27.35 -2.20 -0.23
N GLU A 77 27.36 -3.52 -0.45
CA GLU A 77 26.79 -4.15 -1.65
C GLU A 77 25.31 -3.79 -1.83
N ARG A 78 24.52 -3.89 -0.75
CA ARG A 78 23.11 -3.48 -0.76
C ARG A 78 22.93 -2.02 -1.17
N LYS A 79 23.76 -1.12 -0.63
CA LYS A 79 23.71 0.30 -0.99
C LYS A 79 24.02 0.50 -2.47
N ALA A 80 25.02 -0.22 -2.99
CA ALA A 80 25.40 -0.20 -4.40
C ALA A 80 24.26 -0.70 -5.31
N MET A 81 23.59 -1.79 -4.94
CA MET A 81 22.43 -2.31 -5.68
C MET A 81 21.25 -1.33 -5.65
N MET A 82 20.99 -0.69 -4.51
CA MET A 82 19.96 0.34 -4.39
C MET A 82 20.30 1.58 -5.24
N SER A 83 21.57 1.99 -5.31
CA SER A 83 21.97 3.10 -6.19
C SER A 83 21.84 2.73 -7.67
N LEU A 84 22.22 1.52 -8.06
CA LEU A 84 22.10 1.05 -9.43
C LEU A 84 20.63 0.95 -9.86
N SER A 85 19.76 0.47 -8.96
CA SER A 85 18.30 0.47 -9.16
C SER A 85 17.76 1.88 -9.44
N ARG A 86 18.18 2.88 -8.66
CA ARG A 86 17.78 4.29 -8.88
C ARG A 86 18.28 4.84 -10.20
N GLN A 87 19.53 4.54 -10.56
CA GLN A 87 20.11 4.94 -11.86
C GLN A 87 19.29 4.36 -13.02
N ALA A 88 18.94 3.07 -12.96
CA ALA A 88 18.12 2.44 -13.99
C ALA A 88 16.71 3.06 -14.11
N VAL A 89 16.09 3.50 -13.02
CA VAL A 89 14.80 4.24 -13.08
C VAL A 89 14.97 5.64 -13.67
N SER A 90 16.04 6.35 -13.31
CA SER A 90 16.38 7.66 -13.91
C SER A 90 16.58 7.52 -15.42
N ASP A 91 17.35 6.52 -15.84
CA ASP A 91 17.58 6.22 -17.26
C ASP A 91 16.28 5.87 -17.99
N MET A 92 15.40 5.09 -17.35
CA MET A 92 14.08 4.77 -17.90
C MET A 92 13.25 6.06 -18.11
N ARG A 93 13.32 7.04 -17.20
CA ARG A 93 12.66 8.34 -17.38
C ARG A 93 13.27 9.15 -18.50
N LEU A 94 14.60 9.18 -18.62
CA LEU A 94 15.29 9.87 -19.71
C LEU A 94 14.92 9.26 -21.07
N VAL A 95 14.90 7.94 -21.18
CA VAL A 95 14.46 7.22 -22.39
C VAL A 95 12.99 7.52 -22.69
N SER A 96 12.14 7.56 -21.66
CA SER A 96 10.72 7.90 -21.81
C SER A 96 10.52 9.33 -22.29
N LEU A 97 11.29 10.29 -21.75
CA LEU A 97 11.23 11.69 -22.16
C LEU A 97 11.73 11.87 -23.60
N LYS A 98 12.87 11.24 -23.94
CA LYS A 98 13.45 11.27 -25.29
C LYS A 98 12.49 10.68 -26.33
N GLY A 99 11.79 9.59 -25.99
CA GLY A 99 10.81 8.96 -26.86
C GLY A 99 9.41 9.59 -26.82
N GLN A 100 9.20 10.63 -26.00
CA GLN A 100 7.88 11.17 -25.65
C GLN A 100 6.85 10.07 -25.25
N ILE A 101 7.35 9.01 -24.60
CA ILE A 101 6.56 7.84 -24.21
C ILE A 101 5.81 8.15 -22.91
N ARG A 102 4.49 7.97 -22.95
CA ARG A 102 3.65 8.07 -21.74
C ARG A 102 3.71 6.76 -20.96
N GLN A 103 4.39 6.79 -19.81
CA GLN A 103 4.43 5.67 -18.89
C GLN A 103 3.04 5.36 -18.32
N SER A 104 2.72 4.06 -18.22
CA SER A 104 1.43 3.61 -17.68
C SER A 104 1.28 4.04 -16.22
N PRO A 105 0.04 4.32 -15.75
CA PRO A 105 -0.18 4.67 -14.36
C PRO A 105 0.39 3.64 -13.40
N SER A 106 0.21 2.34 -13.68
CA SER A 106 0.69 1.23 -12.86
C SER A 106 2.19 1.29 -12.61
N ILE A 107 2.99 1.51 -13.66
CA ILE A 107 4.45 1.66 -13.55
C ILE A 107 4.80 2.92 -12.75
N LYS A 108 4.09 4.04 -12.97
CA LYS A 108 4.34 5.26 -12.20
C LYS A 108 4.09 5.07 -10.70
N ARG A 109 3.12 4.23 -10.28
CA ARG A 109 2.83 3.95 -8.86
C ARG A 109 4.00 3.33 -8.13
N THR A 110 4.77 2.50 -8.82
CA THR A 110 5.86 1.71 -8.24
C THR A 110 7.20 2.45 -8.21
N MET A 111 7.25 3.76 -8.50
CA MET A 111 8.47 4.56 -8.43
C MET A 111 8.28 5.91 -7.73
N CYS A 112 9.29 6.35 -6.97
CA CYS A 112 9.30 7.65 -6.30
C CYS A 112 9.62 8.76 -7.30
N LYS A 113 8.82 9.83 -7.33
CA LYS A 113 9.03 11.00 -8.21
C LYS A 113 10.37 11.72 -7.99
N TYR A 114 10.92 11.69 -6.77
CA TYR A 114 12.05 12.54 -6.38
C TYR A 114 13.40 11.82 -6.42
N CYS A 115 13.48 10.66 -5.79
CA CYS A 115 14.73 9.92 -5.63
C CYS A 115 14.84 8.68 -6.53
N ASP A 116 13.86 8.46 -7.41
CA ASP A 116 13.82 7.36 -8.38
C ASP A 116 13.91 5.95 -7.77
N ALA A 117 13.64 5.84 -6.47
CA ALA A 117 13.56 4.55 -5.81
C ALA A 117 12.34 3.77 -6.28
N VAL A 118 12.51 2.45 -6.46
CA VAL A 118 11.40 1.51 -6.66
C VAL A 118 10.66 1.32 -5.35
N LEU A 119 9.34 1.48 -5.38
CA LEU A 119 8.43 1.40 -4.24
C LEU A 119 7.89 -0.03 -4.12
N ILE A 120 8.44 -0.76 -3.15
CA ILE A 120 8.04 -2.12 -2.79
C ILE A 120 7.37 -2.02 -1.42
N GLU A 121 6.11 -2.45 -1.36
CA GLU A 121 5.30 -2.42 -0.15
C GLU A 121 5.94 -3.23 0.97
N GLY A 122 5.98 -2.66 2.18
CA GLY A 122 6.56 -3.29 3.36
C GLY A 122 8.10 -3.29 3.40
N LYS A 123 8.78 -2.86 2.33
CA LYS A 123 10.26 -2.85 2.25
C LYS A 123 10.81 -1.45 2.08
N THR A 124 10.62 -0.86 0.90
CA THR A 124 11.12 0.48 0.57
C THR A 124 10.06 1.56 0.75
N CYS A 125 8.79 1.17 0.88
CA CYS A 125 7.67 2.09 1.05
C CYS A 125 6.64 1.59 2.05
N ARG A 126 5.94 2.55 2.63
CA ARG A 126 4.75 2.33 3.45
C ARG A 126 3.53 2.88 2.71
N SER A 127 2.59 2.02 2.36
CA SER A 127 1.27 2.39 1.82
C SER A 127 0.25 2.40 2.94
N VAL A 128 -0.54 3.48 3.02
CA VAL A 128 -1.68 3.61 3.93
C VAL A 128 -2.85 4.17 3.11
N VAL A 129 -4.04 3.64 3.33
CA VAL A 129 -5.27 4.20 2.75
C VAL A 129 -5.80 5.25 3.72
N GLU A 130 -5.85 6.50 3.27
CA GLU A 130 -6.38 7.63 4.03
C GLU A 130 -7.72 8.07 3.43
N ASN A 131 -8.72 8.30 4.28
CA ASN A 131 -9.99 8.89 3.89
C ASN A 131 -10.25 10.16 4.70
N LEU A 132 -9.77 11.29 4.17
CA LEU A 132 -9.90 12.61 4.79
C LEU A 132 -11.27 13.26 4.55
N SER A 133 -12.25 12.53 3.99
CA SER A 133 -13.62 13.03 3.92
C SER A 133 -14.21 13.18 5.32
N ARG A 134 -15.27 14.00 5.50
CA ARG A 134 -15.94 14.33 6.77
C ARG A 134 -16.20 13.09 7.66
N GLY A 135 -15.20 12.63 8.42
CA GLY A 135 -15.23 11.39 9.20
C GLY A 135 -15.23 10.08 8.40
N GLY A 136 -14.63 10.02 7.20
CA GLY A 136 -14.56 8.79 6.39
C GLY A 136 -15.90 8.36 5.75
N ARG A 137 -16.92 9.23 5.78
CA ARG A 137 -18.30 8.90 5.35
C ARG A 137 -18.46 8.64 3.85
N LYS A 138 -17.50 9.05 3.02
CA LYS A 138 -17.55 8.84 1.57
C LYS A 138 -16.62 7.69 1.20
N PRO A 139 -17.13 6.47 0.90
CA PRO A 139 -16.28 5.33 0.56
C PRO A 139 -15.47 5.56 -0.72
N TRP A 140 -15.98 6.32 -1.70
CA TRP A 140 -15.24 6.63 -2.93
C TRP A 140 -14.11 7.67 -2.76
N ALA A 141 -13.93 8.22 -1.56
CA ALA A 141 -12.93 9.25 -1.27
C ALA A 141 -11.61 8.67 -0.73
N ASP A 142 -11.41 7.36 -0.83
CA ASP A 142 -10.17 6.70 -0.42
C ASP A 142 -8.98 7.15 -1.27
N ILE A 143 -7.92 7.57 -0.58
CA ILE A 143 -6.65 7.98 -1.18
C ILE A 143 -5.57 7.01 -0.70
N LEU A 144 -4.87 6.38 -1.63
CA LEU A 144 -3.67 5.62 -1.33
C LEU A 144 -2.50 6.60 -1.13
N ALA A 145 -2.05 6.75 0.10
CA ALA A 145 -0.86 7.50 0.47
C ALA A 145 0.33 6.52 0.57
N THR A 146 1.26 6.62 -0.38
CA THR A 146 2.51 5.84 -0.41
C THR A 146 3.68 6.72 0.02
N LEU A 147 4.25 6.45 1.19
CA LEU A 147 5.43 7.13 1.71
C LEU A 147 6.71 6.39 1.28
N CYS A 148 7.67 7.13 0.73
CA CYS A 148 8.98 6.60 0.39
C CYS A 148 9.90 6.61 1.62
N ASN A 149 10.45 5.46 2.02
CA ASN A 149 11.33 5.37 3.18
C ASN A 149 12.74 5.95 2.92
N THR A 150 13.09 6.17 1.65
CA THR A 150 14.41 6.70 1.26
C THR A 150 14.49 8.23 1.35
N CYS A 151 13.44 8.94 0.90
CA CYS A 151 13.42 10.41 0.87
C CYS A 151 12.28 11.04 1.69
N GLY A 152 11.36 10.26 2.24
CA GLY A 152 10.22 10.74 3.03
C GLY A 152 9.05 11.30 2.23
N HIS A 153 9.15 11.42 0.90
CA HIS A 153 8.07 11.99 0.10
C HIS A 153 6.82 11.09 0.09
N VAL A 154 5.64 11.71 0.21
CA VAL A 154 4.33 11.03 0.21
C VAL A 154 3.65 11.20 -1.14
N LYS A 155 3.43 10.09 -1.83
CA LYS A 155 2.67 10.04 -3.07
C LYS A 155 1.21 9.74 -2.76
N ARG A 156 0.29 10.59 -3.22
CA ARG A 156 -1.16 10.43 -3.02
C ARG A 156 -1.84 10.10 -4.33
N GLU A 157 -2.55 8.98 -4.38
CA GLU A 157 -3.29 8.57 -5.56
C GLU A 157 -4.71 8.15 -5.20
N LYS A 158 -5.68 8.56 -6.01
CA LYS A 158 -7.07 8.12 -5.83
C LYS A 158 -7.15 6.61 -6.03
N GLN A 159 -7.74 5.91 -5.06
CA GLN A 159 -7.99 4.50 -5.21
C GLN A 159 -9.14 4.32 -6.22
N LYS A 160 -8.88 3.61 -7.31
CA LYS A 160 -9.96 3.22 -8.24
C LYS A 160 -10.77 2.11 -7.57
N GLN A 161 -11.84 2.46 -6.86
CA GLN A 161 -12.81 1.44 -6.46
C GLN A 161 -13.50 0.91 -7.71
N LYS A 162 -13.52 -0.42 -7.88
CA LYS A 162 -14.45 -1.05 -8.82
C LYS A 162 -15.84 -0.89 -8.22
N GLN A 163 -16.53 0.17 -8.63
CA GLN A 163 -17.93 0.34 -8.30
C GLN A 163 -18.69 -0.80 -8.99
N TRP A 164 -18.97 -1.88 -8.27
CA TRP A 164 -20.11 -2.71 -8.62
C TRP A 164 -21.30 -1.75 -8.59
N ARG A 165 -21.94 -1.53 -9.74
CA ARG A 165 -23.20 -0.79 -9.85
C ARG A 165 -24.29 -1.57 -9.13
N GLN A 166 -24.20 -1.73 -7.82
CA GLN A 166 -25.37 -1.97 -7.00
C GLN A 166 -25.91 -0.58 -6.70
N GLN A 167 -26.96 -0.26 -7.43
CA GLN A 167 -27.84 0.85 -7.16
C GLN A 167 -28.31 0.70 -5.71
N GLN A 168 -27.68 1.41 -4.79
CA GLN A 168 -28.29 1.68 -3.50
C GLN A 168 -28.78 3.13 -3.54
N PRO A 169 -30.07 3.37 -3.29
CA PRO A 169 -30.56 4.73 -3.19
C PRO A 169 -29.85 5.38 -2.01
N ILE A 170 -29.24 6.53 -2.29
CA ILE A 170 -28.73 7.43 -1.27
C ILE A 170 -29.98 7.90 -0.51
N CYS A 171 -30.26 7.30 0.65
CA CYS A 171 -31.35 7.78 1.50
C CYS A 171 -30.93 9.18 2.02
N PRO A 172 -31.64 10.28 1.68
CA PRO A 172 -31.17 11.63 1.98
C PRO A 172 -31.45 12.10 3.42
N CYS A 173 -32.00 11.26 4.31
CA CYS A 173 -32.55 11.73 5.58
C CYS A 173 -32.09 10.88 6.78
N ALA A 174 -30.87 11.10 7.28
CA ALA A 174 -30.50 10.63 8.63
C ALA A 174 -29.47 11.53 9.32
N CYS A 175 -29.54 12.84 9.10
CA CYS A 175 -28.87 13.80 9.96
C CYS A 175 -29.69 15.09 10.08
N ALA A 176 -30.81 15.00 10.81
CA ALA A 176 -31.37 16.13 11.53
C ALA A 176 -31.75 15.65 12.92
N GLY A 177 -30.92 15.97 13.91
CA GLY A 177 -31.40 15.97 15.28
C GLY A 177 -32.51 17.01 15.40
N ALA A 178 -33.71 16.57 15.75
CA ALA A 178 -34.77 17.45 16.22
C ALA A 178 -35.63 16.69 17.24
N ARG A 179 -35.45 17.11 18.50
CA ARG A 179 -36.37 17.05 19.65
C ARG A 179 -37.48 16.00 19.65
N ALA A 180 -37.50 15.21 20.71
CA ALA A 180 -38.74 14.67 21.26
C ALA A 180 -39.72 15.80 21.64
N PRO A 181 -41.00 15.68 21.30
CA PRO A 181 -42.10 16.09 22.17
C PRO A 181 -42.75 14.81 22.74
N GLY A 182 -42.97 14.67 24.04
CA GLY A 182 -43.59 15.70 24.87
C GLY A 182 -45.10 15.63 24.68
N VAL A 183 -45.72 14.75 25.45
CA VAL A 183 -47.15 14.53 25.72
C VAL A 183 -48.05 15.75 25.44
N THR A 184 -49.08 15.58 24.61
CA THR A 184 -50.27 16.44 24.59
C THR A 184 -51.55 15.61 24.54
N ARG A 185 -52.11 15.30 25.73
CA ARG A 185 -53.48 15.61 26.19
C ARG A 185 -54.65 15.60 25.17
N GLN A 186 -54.66 14.72 24.19
CA GLN A 186 -55.80 14.60 23.26
C GLN A 186 -56.17 13.16 22.85
N GLN A 187 -55.38 12.16 23.24
CA GLN A 187 -55.74 10.74 23.07
C GLN A 187 -56.40 10.11 24.30
N GLU A 188 -56.42 10.80 25.45
CA GLU A 188 -57.21 10.40 26.63
C GLU A 188 -58.74 10.48 26.37
N MET A 189 -59.21 11.12 25.29
CA MET A 189 -60.64 11.19 24.94
C MET A 189 -61.12 10.10 23.95
N TRP A 190 -60.24 9.37 23.27
CA TRP A 190 -60.65 8.26 22.39
C TRP A 190 -60.78 6.93 23.13
N ASN A 191 -60.09 6.77 24.27
CA ASN A 191 -60.22 5.58 25.12
C ASN A 191 -61.47 5.61 26.01
N TYR A 192 -62.12 6.77 26.20
CA TYR A 192 -63.32 6.91 27.04
C TYR A 192 -64.63 6.49 26.33
N ALA A 193 -64.60 6.26 25.01
CA ALA A 193 -65.78 5.94 24.21
C ALA A 193 -65.88 4.45 23.79
N TYR A 194 -64.88 3.63 24.11
CA TYR A 194 -64.90 2.18 23.82
C TYR A 194 -64.99 1.29 25.07
N GLU A 195 -65.02 1.91 26.27
CA GLU A 195 -64.92 1.20 27.55
C GLU A 195 -66.27 1.02 28.28
N TYR A 196 -67.41 1.39 27.68
CA TYR A 196 -68.73 1.14 28.27
C TYR A 196 -69.77 0.78 27.20
N GLY A 197 -69.97 -0.53 26.99
CA GLY A 197 -70.98 -1.04 26.06
C GLY A 197 -71.01 -2.58 25.98
N THR A 198 -71.19 -3.21 27.13
CA THR A 198 -71.42 -4.64 27.37
C THR A 198 -72.61 -5.23 26.61
N PHE A 199 -72.45 -6.44 26.02
CA PHE A 199 -73.34 -7.64 26.10
C PHE A 199 -72.95 -8.60 24.94
N SER A 200 -72.36 -9.79 25.14
CA SER A 200 -72.82 -11.05 25.75
C SER A 200 -73.68 -11.94 24.84
N TYR A 201 -73.29 -13.24 24.80
CA TYR A 201 -73.86 -14.46 24.17
C TYR A 201 -73.60 -14.68 22.65
N ALA A 202 -72.90 -15.75 22.19
CA ALA A 202 -73.22 -17.21 22.19
C ALA A 202 -74.59 -17.49 21.52
N ASP A 203 -74.75 -18.25 20.44
CA ASP A 203 -74.22 -19.56 20.01
C ASP A 203 -73.65 -19.56 18.57
#